data_AF-A0A8T4TA13-F1
#
_entry.id   AF-A0A8T4TA13-F1
#
_cell.length_a   1.000
_cell.length_b   1.000
_cell.length_c   1.000
_cell.angle_alpha   90.00
_cell.angle_beta   90.00
_cell.angle_gamma   90.00
#
_symmetry.space_group_name_H-M   'P 1'
#
loop_
_entity.id
_entity.type
_entity.pdbx_description
1 polymer ?
#
loop_
_entity_poly.entity_id
_entity_poly.type
_entity_poly.pdbx_seq_one_letter_code
_entity_poly.pdbx_strand_id
1 'polypeptide(L)'
;MKKEVIIIFSILFLILFINGCSKGQIQETVEQSEEAIEPEQMIEEVKEEVSKKPEVAEVQEEAKVPDTCGNNKCEPEERCDEQTHTTICRVDCNLQCEAFLTFHEEGKNQEENNLKCFEALNCEERGDNKFKIKGDTKLIMVVENFGEKISSPISSDFHCNKGSSSIATNDNDESSGIKFSDSFEGKESISLSGKYKEDNKIDYEFKMEYINLTKTFDADCSISISSSKHGSKVEFIDLSFL
;
A
#
# COMPACT_ATOMS: atom_id res chain seq x y z
N MET A 1 -12.47 -51.38 22.95
CA MET A 1 -13.03 -50.45 23.96
C MET A 1 -12.19 -49.20 24.26
N LYS A 2 -10.97 -49.00 23.71
CA LYS A 2 -10.16 -47.78 23.99
C LYS A 2 -10.29 -46.64 22.96
N LYS A 3 -10.80 -46.89 21.76
CA LYS A 3 -10.91 -45.86 20.70
C LYS A 3 -12.20 -45.03 20.75
N GLU A 4 -13.30 -45.63 21.20
CA GLU A 4 -14.61 -44.95 21.24
C GLU A 4 -14.72 -43.94 22.39
N VAL A 5 -14.02 -44.19 23.51
CA VAL A 5 -13.98 -43.26 24.66
C VAL A 5 -13.27 -41.94 24.31
N ILE A 6 -12.25 -42.00 23.43
CA ILE A 6 -11.49 -40.83 23.00
C ILE A 6 -12.36 -39.92 22.13
N ILE A 7 -13.18 -40.49 21.24
CA ILE A 7 -14.06 -39.73 20.34
C ILE A 7 -15.15 -39.00 21.15
N ILE A 8 -15.73 -39.65 22.16
CA ILE A 8 -16.76 -39.05 23.00
C ILE A 8 -16.19 -37.89 23.84
N PHE A 9 -14.96 -38.03 24.35
CA PHE A 9 -14.29 -36.95 25.09
C PHE A 9 -13.96 -35.74 24.20
N SER A 10 -13.55 -35.96 22.95
CA SER A 10 -13.26 -34.87 22.00
C SER A 10 -14.50 -34.06 21.60
N ILE A 11 -15.66 -34.72 21.47
CA ILE A 11 -16.93 -34.04 21.13
C ILE A 11 -17.42 -33.18 22.32
N LEU A 12 -17.30 -33.68 23.55
CA LEU A 12 -17.67 -32.92 24.75
C LEU A 12 -16.80 -31.67 24.94
N PHE A 13 -15.51 -31.74 24.59
CA PHE A 13 -14.60 -30.59 24.69
C PHE A 13 -14.96 -29.50 23.66
N LEU A 14 -15.39 -29.88 22.45
CA LEU A 14 -15.78 -28.93 21.40
C LEU A 14 -17.05 -28.14 21.76
N ILE A 15 -18.02 -28.78 22.43
CA ILE A 15 -19.29 -28.14 22.83
C ILE A 15 -19.08 -27.09 23.95
N LEU A 16 -18.06 -27.27 24.81
CA LEU A 16 -17.74 -26.31 25.86
C LEU A 16 -17.04 -25.05 25.31
N PHE A 17 -16.27 -25.16 24.23
CA PHE A 17 -15.61 -24.00 23.60
C PHE A 17 -16.58 -23.07 22.87
N ILE A 18 -17.64 -23.62 22.25
CA ILE A 18 -18.60 -22.81 21.48
C ILE A 18 -19.52 -21.99 22.40
N ASN A 19 -19.79 -22.46 23.62
CA ASN A 19 -20.58 -21.70 24.61
C ASN A 19 -19.76 -20.69 25.43
N GLY A 20 -18.43 -20.64 25.27
CA GLY A 20 -17.53 -19.74 26.00
C GLY A 20 -17.28 -18.37 25.34
N CYS A 21 -17.61 -18.19 24.06
CA CYS A 21 -17.34 -16.97 23.29
C CYS A 21 -18.62 -16.26 22.80
N SER A 22 -19.73 -16.35 23.53
CA SER A 22 -20.92 -15.54 23.28
C SER A 22 -21.35 -14.85 24.57
N LYS A 23 -20.71 -13.71 24.86
CA LYS A 23 -21.21 -12.66 25.77
C LYS A 23 -20.32 -11.42 25.64
N GLY A 24 -20.83 -10.43 24.94
CA GLY A 24 -20.20 -9.12 24.76
C GLY A 24 -21.08 -8.17 23.94
N GLN A 25 -22.35 -8.07 24.31
CA GLN A 25 -23.25 -6.96 23.95
C GLN A 25 -23.46 -6.10 25.20
N ILE A 26 -23.90 -4.85 24.98
CA ILE A 26 -24.24 -3.76 25.92
C ILE A 26 -23.06 -2.74 26.00
N GLN A 27 -23.19 -1.44 25.72
CA GLN A 27 -24.32 -0.51 25.97
C GLN A 27 -24.22 0.76 25.08
N GLU A 28 -25.35 1.18 24.50
CA GLU A 28 -25.60 2.60 24.19
C GLU A 28 -25.63 3.39 25.50
N THR A 29 -25.01 4.56 25.54
CA THR A 29 -25.39 5.63 26.47
C THR A 29 -25.35 6.95 25.71
N VAL A 30 -26.54 7.38 25.33
CA VAL A 30 -26.88 8.77 25.03
C VAL A 30 -26.90 9.50 26.36
N GLU A 31 -26.03 10.50 26.52
CA GLU A 31 -26.34 11.66 27.37
C GLU A 31 -25.99 12.93 26.62
N GLN A 32 -27.07 13.62 26.26
CA GLN A 32 -27.14 14.97 25.76
C GLN A 32 -26.99 15.91 26.96
N SER A 33 -26.02 16.82 26.92
CA SER A 33 -26.06 18.05 27.72
C SER A 33 -25.53 19.19 26.87
N GLU A 34 -26.46 19.96 26.32
CA GLU A 34 -26.24 21.34 25.95
C GLU A 34 -25.94 22.13 27.23
N GLU A 35 -24.84 22.89 27.25
CA GLU A 35 -24.89 24.22 27.86
C GLU A 35 -23.89 25.14 27.16
N ALA A 36 -24.46 26.12 26.47
CA ALA A 36 -23.77 27.26 25.90
C ALA A 36 -23.37 28.22 27.03
N ILE A 37 -22.10 28.63 27.07
CA ILE A 37 -21.69 29.85 27.79
C ILE A 37 -20.74 30.61 26.85
N GLU A 38 -21.26 31.70 26.31
CA GLU A 38 -20.51 32.76 25.62
C GLU A 38 -19.66 33.58 26.61
N PRO A 39 -18.64 34.31 26.10
CA PRO A 39 -17.50 34.79 26.88
C PRO A 39 -17.73 36.17 27.50
N GLU A 40 -17.26 36.37 28.74
CA GLU A 40 -17.11 37.69 29.34
C GLU A 40 -15.64 38.04 29.67
N GLN A 41 -15.42 39.34 29.66
CA GLN A 41 -14.19 40.08 29.39
C GLN A 41 -13.25 40.28 30.59
N MET A 42 -11.98 40.55 30.24
CA MET A 42 -11.03 41.50 30.84
C MET A 42 -10.80 41.50 32.36
N ILE A 43 -9.58 41.14 32.76
CA ILE A 43 -8.86 41.78 33.87
C ILE A 43 -7.41 42.04 33.44
N GLU A 44 -6.99 43.29 33.59
CA GLU A 44 -5.66 43.85 33.34
C GLU A 44 -4.74 43.72 34.57
N GLU A 45 -3.43 43.61 34.28
CA GLU A 45 -2.23 43.90 35.09
C GLU A 45 -2.02 43.29 36.49
N VAL A 46 -0.88 42.60 36.69
CA VAL A 46 0.24 43.04 37.57
C VAL A 46 1.55 42.36 37.11
N LYS A 47 2.62 43.16 36.99
CA LYS A 47 4.02 42.76 36.76
C LYS A 47 4.63 42.04 37.97
N GLU A 48 5.48 41.04 37.74
CA GLU A 48 6.69 40.83 38.55
C GLU A 48 7.77 40.07 37.78
N GLU A 49 8.95 40.70 37.65
CA GLU A 49 10.20 40.07 37.22
C GLU A 49 10.73 39.16 38.35
N VAL A 50 10.95 37.88 38.09
CA VAL A 50 11.95 37.10 38.83
C VAL A 50 12.72 36.19 37.87
N SER A 51 13.95 36.62 37.61
CA SER A 51 15.02 35.87 36.97
C SER A 51 15.36 34.59 37.76
N LYS A 52 15.27 33.42 37.10
CA LYS A 52 16.07 32.22 37.37
C LYS A 52 16.26 31.38 36.10
N LYS A 53 17.49 31.38 35.55
CA LYS A 53 18.08 30.23 34.83
C LYS A 53 18.29 29.10 35.88
N PRO A 54 18.41 27.79 35.56
CA PRO A 54 18.66 27.20 34.24
C PRO A 54 17.95 25.86 33.94
N GLU A 55 17.74 25.56 32.66
CA GLU A 55 17.98 24.22 32.13
C GLU A 55 18.14 24.32 30.62
N VAL A 56 19.24 23.75 30.11
CA VAL A 56 19.45 23.57 28.68
C VAL A 56 18.48 22.47 28.29
N ALA A 57 17.26 22.86 27.92
CA ALA A 57 16.42 22.00 27.11
C ALA A 57 17.15 21.85 25.78
N GLU A 58 17.62 20.64 25.51
CA GLU A 58 18.03 20.20 24.19
C GLU A 58 16.80 20.39 23.30
N VAL A 59 16.73 21.56 22.65
CA VAL A 59 15.76 21.85 21.61
C VAL A 59 16.07 20.83 20.53
N GLN A 60 15.26 19.77 20.45
CA GLN A 60 15.16 19.02 19.22
C GLN A 60 14.92 20.06 18.13
N GLU A 61 15.87 20.15 17.22
CA GLU A 61 15.86 21.06 16.09
C GLU A 61 14.60 20.75 15.28
N GLU A 62 13.48 21.41 15.61
CA GLU A 62 12.34 21.51 14.73
C GLU A 62 12.89 22.11 13.45
N ALA A 63 12.85 21.33 12.36
CA ALA A 63 13.26 21.78 11.05
C ALA A 63 12.62 23.14 10.80
N LYS A 64 13.44 24.20 10.79
CA LYS A 64 12.96 25.56 10.51
C LYS A 64 12.22 25.52 9.20
N VAL A 65 10.90 25.63 9.23
CA VAL A 65 10.14 26.12 8.08
C VAL A 65 10.81 27.46 7.74
N PRO A 66 11.39 27.62 6.55
CA PRO A 66 11.94 28.92 6.17
C PRO A 66 10.85 29.98 6.36
N ASP A 67 11.25 31.15 6.85
CA ASP A 67 10.40 32.32 7.12
C ASP A 67 9.83 32.96 5.81
N THR A 68 9.60 32.13 4.78
CA THR A 68 9.25 32.53 3.41
C THR A 68 7.75 32.45 3.13
N CYS A 69 7.04 31.59 3.86
CA CYS A 69 5.62 31.28 3.62
C CYS A 69 4.68 32.38 4.14
N GLY A 70 3.63 32.70 3.39
CA GLY A 70 2.61 33.70 3.71
C GLY A 70 2.79 35.04 2.99
N ASN A 71 3.59 35.09 1.93
CA ASN A 71 3.84 36.31 1.14
C ASN A 71 2.96 36.37 -0.14
N ASN A 72 2.09 35.38 -0.35
CA ASN A 72 1.22 35.19 -1.53
C ASN A 72 1.96 35.01 -2.87
N LYS A 73 3.24 34.63 -2.84
CA LYS A 73 4.02 34.28 -4.03
C LYS A 73 4.63 32.91 -3.82
N CYS A 74 4.43 32.03 -4.79
CA CYS A 74 5.03 30.71 -4.76
C CYS A 74 6.49 30.73 -5.26
N GLU A 75 7.42 30.92 -4.33
CA GLU A 75 8.85 30.93 -4.62
C GLU A 75 9.37 29.50 -4.84
N PRO A 76 10.40 29.26 -5.67
CA PRO A 76 10.88 27.91 -6.01
C PRO A 76 11.18 27.00 -4.81
N GLU A 77 11.76 27.55 -3.76
CA GLU A 77 12.09 26.90 -2.48
C GLU A 77 10.86 26.48 -1.66
N GLU A 78 9.68 26.93 -2.03
CA GLU A 78 8.42 26.65 -1.34
C GLU A 78 7.57 25.60 -2.04
N ARG A 79 7.98 25.20 -3.25
CA ARG A 79 7.15 24.42 -4.18
C ARG A 79 7.05 22.96 -3.83
N CYS A 80 8.18 22.28 -3.70
CA CYS A 80 8.17 20.84 -3.49
C CYS A 80 9.38 20.39 -2.70
N ASP A 81 9.12 19.69 -1.62
CA ASP A 81 10.12 18.92 -0.90
C ASP A 81 10.30 17.59 -1.64
N GLU A 82 11.50 17.37 -2.17
CA GLU A 82 11.80 16.18 -3.00
C GLU A 82 11.80 14.86 -2.20
N GLN A 83 11.97 14.91 -0.87
CA GLN A 83 12.00 13.70 -0.04
C GLN A 83 10.60 13.22 0.31
N THR A 84 9.71 14.17 0.61
CA THR A 84 8.34 13.90 1.05
C THR A 84 7.33 13.96 -0.10
N HIS A 85 7.76 14.47 -1.26
CA HIS A 85 6.90 14.77 -2.41
C HIS A 85 5.69 15.64 -2.03
N THR A 86 5.91 16.62 -1.14
CA THR A 86 4.87 17.52 -0.65
C THR A 86 5.22 18.99 -0.81
N THR A 87 4.20 19.81 -1.03
CA THR A 87 4.39 21.26 -1.11
C THR A 87 4.85 21.79 0.24
N ILE A 88 5.97 22.51 0.26
CA ILE A 88 6.58 23.08 1.46
C ILE A 88 5.69 24.18 2.04
N CYS A 89 5.32 25.20 1.24
CA CYS A 89 4.35 26.23 1.65
C CYS A 89 3.04 26.07 0.89
N ARG A 90 2.06 25.37 1.50
CA ARG A 90 0.75 25.17 0.87
C ARG A 90 -0.05 26.46 0.70
N VAL A 91 0.17 27.45 1.57
CA VAL A 91 -0.54 28.74 1.57
C VAL A 91 -0.25 29.51 0.29
N ASP A 92 1.01 29.57 -0.13
CA ASP A 92 1.43 30.35 -1.30
C ASP A 92 1.47 29.51 -2.58
N CYS A 93 1.80 28.22 -2.50
CA CYS A 93 2.00 27.36 -3.67
C CYS A 93 0.82 26.45 -4.05
N ASN A 94 -0.11 26.14 -3.14
CA ASN A 94 -1.27 25.27 -3.36
C ASN A 94 -0.98 23.97 -4.16
N LEU A 95 -0.48 22.94 -3.47
CA LEU A 95 -0.36 21.55 -3.95
C LEU A 95 0.31 21.42 -5.34
N GLN A 96 1.57 21.81 -5.42
CA GLN A 96 2.34 21.85 -6.67
C GLN A 96 3.25 20.66 -6.91
N CYS A 97 3.42 19.74 -5.96
CA CYS A 97 4.28 18.58 -6.20
C CYS A 97 3.74 17.67 -7.29
N GLU A 98 4.63 17.24 -8.17
CA GLU A 98 4.32 16.27 -9.22
C GLU A 98 3.91 14.91 -8.63
N ALA A 99 3.27 14.08 -9.46
CA ALA A 99 2.95 12.73 -9.08
C ALA A 99 4.22 11.94 -8.74
N PHE A 100 4.13 11.08 -7.74
CA PHE A 100 5.19 10.18 -7.33
C PHE A 100 4.60 8.81 -7.10
N LEU A 101 4.97 7.84 -7.94
CA LEU A 101 4.43 6.50 -7.88
C LEU A 101 5.22 5.67 -6.88
N THR A 102 4.48 5.09 -5.96
CA THR A 102 4.95 4.18 -4.94
C THR A 102 4.24 2.85 -5.11
N PHE A 103 4.90 1.80 -4.66
CA PHE A 103 4.48 0.43 -4.86
C PHE A 103 4.60 -0.22 -3.51
N HIS A 104 3.49 -0.74 -3.00
CA HIS A 104 3.39 -1.17 -1.63
C HIS A 104 2.71 -2.52 -1.51
N GLU A 105 3.18 -3.28 -0.54
CA GLU A 105 2.36 -4.20 0.22
C GLU A 105 1.68 -3.43 1.37
N GLU A 106 0.36 -3.57 1.52
CA GLU A 106 -0.36 -2.99 2.67
C GLU A 106 0.26 -3.51 3.98
N GLY A 107 0.88 -2.61 4.76
CA GLY A 107 1.44 -2.91 6.09
C GLY A 107 2.94 -3.23 6.18
N LYS A 108 3.75 -3.03 5.13
CA LYS A 108 5.23 -3.23 5.19
C LYS A 108 6.05 -2.01 4.75
N ASN A 109 7.30 -1.94 5.23
CA ASN A 109 8.29 -0.94 4.84
C ASN A 109 8.71 -1.11 3.38
N GLN A 110 9.03 0.00 2.71
CA GLN A 110 9.24 0.17 1.26
C GLN A 110 10.35 -0.70 0.60
N GLU A 111 11.08 -1.52 1.34
CA GLU A 111 12.23 -2.29 0.84
C GLU A 111 11.95 -3.77 0.55
N GLU A 112 10.77 -4.29 0.90
CA GLU A 112 10.41 -5.70 0.66
C GLU A 112 9.47 -5.85 -0.56
N ASN A 113 9.51 -7.05 -1.17
CA ASN A 113 8.67 -7.48 -2.29
C ASN A 113 7.25 -6.91 -2.23
N ASN A 114 6.80 -6.26 -3.30
CA ASN A 114 5.47 -5.64 -3.35
C ASN A 114 4.41 -6.52 -4.03
N LEU A 115 4.81 -7.68 -4.59
CA LEU A 115 3.91 -8.66 -5.20
C LEU A 115 3.55 -9.77 -4.20
N LYS A 116 2.27 -10.11 -4.16
CA LYS A 116 1.70 -11.18 -3.33
C LYS A 116 0.85 -12.15 -4.09
N CYS A 117 0.72 -13.35 -3.56
CA CYS A 117 -0.32 -14.28 -3.99
C CYS A 117 -1.71 -13.72 -3.68
N PHE A 118 -2.55 -13.55 -4.70
CA PHE A 118 -3.99 -13.35 -4.49
C PHE A 118 -4.62 -14.68 -4.12
N GLU A 119 -5.04 -14.78 -2.85
CA GLU A 119 -5.62 -15.98 -2.26
C GLU A 119 -4.66 -17.19 -2.32
N ALA A 120 -4.11 -17.58 -1.17
CA ALA A 120 -3.00 -18.54 -1.04
C ALA A 120 -3.31 -20.01 -1.44
N LEU A 121 -4.39 -20.28 -2.17
CA LEU A 121 -4.81 -21.64 -2.54
C LEU A 121 -3.93 -22.24 -3.64
N ASN A 122 -3.72 -21.48 -4.71
CA ASN A 122 -2.96 -21.91 -5.90
C ASN A 122 -1.62 -21.20 -6.04
N CYS A 123 -1.25 -20.39 -5.04
CA CYS A 123 -0.02 -19.62 -5.02
C CYS A 123 0.57 -19.65 -3.61
N GLU A 124 1.86 -19.97 -3.52
CA GLU A 124 2.62 -20.00 -2.28
C GLU A 124 3.87 -19.14 -2.42
N GLU A 125 3.99 -18.11 -1.58
CA GLU A 125 5.17 -17.25 -1.49
C GLU A 125 6.33 -18.02 -0.84
N ARG A 126 7.51 -17.96 -1.46
CA ARG A 126 8.73 -18.66 -1.01
C ARG A 126 9.82 -17.70 -0.50
N GLY A 127 9.55 -16.40 -0.45
CA GLY A 127 10.53 -15.35 -0.15
C GLY A 127 11.33 -14.93 -1.39
N ASP A 128 12.05 -13.81 -1.30
CA ASP A 128 12.92 -13.28 -2.37
C ASP A 128 12.27 -13.21 -3.77
N ASN A 129 11.01 -12.73 -3.85
CA ASN A 129 10.22 -12.66 -5.08
C ASN A 129 9.99 -14.02 -5.76
N LYS A 130 10.03 -15.12 -5.01
CA LYS A 130 9.79 -16.47 -5.53
C LYS A 130 8.40 -16.95 -5.17
N PHE A 131 7.70 -17.52 -6.15
CA PHE A 131 6.32 -17.99 -6.01
C PHE A 131 6.19 -19.39 -6.57
N LYS A 132 5.37 -20.19 -5.91
CA LYS A 132 5.04 -21.54 -6.35
C LYS A 132 3.57 -21.61 -6.71
N ILE A 133 3.30 -21.98 -7.95
CA ILE A 133 1.98 -21.90 -8.58
C ILE A 133 1.42 -23.31 -8.83
N LYS A 134 0.14 -23.52 -8.49
CA LYS A 134 -0.57 -24.81 -8.57
C LYS A 134 -1.98 -24.62 -9.15
N GLY A 135 -2.07 -24.09 -10.36
CA GLY A 135 -3.33 -23.79 -11.04
C GLY A 135 -3.54 -22.30 -11.24
N ASP A 136 -4.77 -21.95 -11.63
CA ASP A 136 -5.16 -20.56 -11.87
C ASP A 136 -4.93 -19.70 -10.65
N THR A 137 -4.23 -18.59 -10.82
CA THR A 137 -3.97 -17.63 -9.75
C THR A 137 -3.59 -16.27 -10.32
N LYS A 138 -3.42 -15.30 -9.44
CA LYS A 138 -2.87 -14.00 -9.80
C LYS A 138 -1.95 -13.50 -8.70
N LEU A 139 -0.94 -12.74 -9.09
CA LEU A 139 -0.15 -11.93 -8.17
C LEU A 139 -0.74 -10.51 -8.14
N ILE A 140 -0.74 -9.89 -6.97
CA ILE A 140 -1.25 -8.52 -6.77
C ILE A 140 -0.17 -7.62 -6.18
N MET A 141 -0.19 -6.35 -6.58
CA MET A 141 0.62 -5.28 -6.01
C MET A 141 -0.21 -3.99 -5.99
N VAL A 142 -0.12 -3.21 -4.93
CA VAL A 142 -0.78 -1.91 -4.87
C VAL A 142 0.13 -0.84 -5.47
N VAL A 143 -0.39 -0.09 -6.43
CA VAL A 143 0.26 1.11 -6.98
C VAL A 143 -0.44 2.33 -6.41
N GLU A 144 0.33 3.21 -5.78
CA GLU A 144 -0.16 4.43 -5.13
C GLU A 144 0.55 5.67 -5.68
N ASN A 145 -0.21 6.70 -6.01
CA ASN A 145 0.33 8.04 -6.22
C ASN A 145 0.40 8.79 -4.89
N PHE A 146 1.61 8.89 -4.36
CA PHE A 146 1.94 9.61 -3.14
C PHE A 146 2.19 11.11 -3.37
N GLY A 147 2.30 11.53 -4.64
CA GLY A 147 2.41 12.92 -5.05
C GLY A 147 1.08 13.67 -5.01
N GLU A 148 1.12 14.99 -5.23
CA GLU A 148 -0.06 15.85 -5.05
C GLU A 148 -0.87 16.05 -6.34
N LYS A 149 -0.21 15.95 -7.50
CA LYS A 149 -0.83 16.04 -8.82
C LYS A 149 -1.25 14.66 -9.35
N ILE A 150 -2.15 14.68 -10.34
CA ILE A 150 -2.55 13.49 -11.09
C ILE A 150 -1.34 12.91 -11.84
N SER A 151 -1.21 11.59 -11.87
CA SER A 151 -0.17 10.91 -12.61
C SER A 151 -0.40 11.01 -14.12
N SER A 152 0.70 11.04 -14.88
CA SER A 152 0.63 10.65 -16.30
C SER A 152 0.13 9.20 -16.41
N PRO A 153 -0.44 8.80 -17.57
CA PRO A 153 -0.89 7.43 -17.76
C PRO A 153 0.18 6.42 -17.37
N ILE A 154 -0.23 5.46 -16.55
CA ILE A 154 0.55 4.35 -16.04
C ILE A 154 0.17 3.14 -16.89
N SER A 155 1.17 2.43 -17.39
CA SER A 155 1.00 1.18 -18.11
C SER A 155 1.97 0.15 -17.56
N SER A 156 1.66 -1.11 -17.80
CA SER A 156 2.51 -2.24 -17.43
C SER A 156 2.88 -3.05 -18.66
N ASP A 157 3.97 -3.78 -18.54
CA ASP A 157 4.40 -4.80 -19.47
C ASP A 157 5.08 -5.91 -18.66
N PHE A 158 5.04 -7.14 -19.16
CA PHE A 158 5.68 -8.27 -18.49
C PHE A 158 6.40 -9.16 -19.49
N HIS A 159 7.45 -9.80 -18.99
CA HIS A 159 8.25 -10.72 -19.77
C HIS A 159 8.60 -11.94 -18.93
N CYS A 160 8.34 -13.14 -19.44
CA CYS A 160 8.64 -14.40 -18.77
C CYS A 160 9.46 -15.32 -19.66
N ASN A 161 10.50 -15.93 -19.10
CA ASN A 161 11.41 -16.86 -19.77
C ASN A 161 11.45 -18.20 -19.05
N LYS A 162 11.61 -19.28 -19.81
CA LYS A 162 11.94 -20.63 -19.32
C LYS A 162 13.35 -20.98 -19.78
N GLY A 163 14.33 -20.83 -18.89
CA GLY A 163 15.74 -20.89 -19.27
C GLY A 163 16.05 -19.81 -20.29
N SER A 164 16.55 -20.17 -21.48
CA SER A 164 16.83 -19.21 -22.56
C SER A 164 15.66 -18.92 -23.49
N SER A 165 14.49 -19.54 -23.29
CA SER A 165 13.35 -19.44 -24.19
C SER A 165 12.29 -18.50 -23.63
N SER A 166 11.93 -17.45 -24.38
CA SER A 166 10.78 -16.61 -24.05
C SER A 166 9.49 -17.42 -24.10
N ILE A 167 8.72 -17.36 -23.02
CA ILE A 167 7.39 -17.99 -22.94
C ILE A 167 6.26 -16.97 -22.92
N ALA A 168 6.50 -15.73 -22.50
CA ALA A 168 5.52 -14.65 -22.65
C ALA A 168 6.19 -13.27 -22.69
N THR A 169 5.65 -12.38 -23.50
CA THR A 169 6.09 -10.98 -23.66
C THR A 169 4.90 -10.01 -23.84
N ASN A 170 3.67 -10.54 -23.88
CA ASN A 170 2.44 -9.82 -24.16
C ASN A 170 1.24 -10.67 -23.73
N ASP A 171 0.09 -10.02 -23.59
CA ASP A 171 -1.18 -10.68 -23.37
C ASP A 171 -1.53 -11.63 -24.53
N ASN A 172 -1.99 -12.84 -24.18
CA ASN A 172 -2.68 -13.81 -25.04
C ASN A 172 -1.87 -14.87 -25.81
N ASP A 173 -0.55 -14.97 -25.65
CA ASP A 173 0.18 -16.14 -26.19
C ASP A 173 0.22 -17.28 -25.16
N GLU A 174 -0.43 -18.41 -25.50
CA GLU A 174 -0.32 -19.65 -24.73
C GLU A 174 1.10 -20.20 -24.91
N SER A 175 1.84 -20.34 -23.82
CA SER A 175 3.15 -20.97 -23.86
C SER A 175 3.33 -21.89 -22.67
N SER A 176 3.88 -23.06 -22.94
CA SER A 176 4.06 -24.11 -21.93
C SER A 176 2.78 -24.52 -21.19
N GLY A 177 1.61 -24.28 -21.78
CA GLY A 177 0.29 -24.63 -21.22
C GLY A 177 -0.27 -23.61 -20.22
N ILE A 178 0.31 -22.40 -20.16
CA ILE A 178 -0.13 -21.30 -19.28
C ILE A 178 -0.35 -20.06 -20.14
N LYS A 179 -1.42 -19.32 -19.83
CA LYS A 179 -1.68 -17.99 -20.36
C LYS A 179 -1.38 -16.95 -19.30
N PHE A 180 -0.63 -15.93 -19.67
CA PHE A 180 -0.30 -14.80 -18.82
C PHE A 180 -1.08 -13.57 -19.27
N SER A 181 -1.47 -12.74 -18.30
CA SER A 181 -2.03 -11.41 -18.58
C SER A 181 -1.81 -10.46 -17.43
N ASP A 182 -1.73 -9.17 -17.71
CA ASP A 182 -1.64 -8.16 -16.67
C ASP A 182 -2.56 -6.96 -16.87
N SER A 183 -2.96 -6.32 -15.77
CA SER A 183 -3.88 -5.19 -15.84
C SER A 183 -3.93 -4.40 -14.53
N PHE A 184 -4.47 -3.19 -14.61
CA PHE A 184 -4.91 -2.40 -13.47
C PHE A 184 -6.43 -2.52 -13.36
N GLU A 185 -6.92 -3.44 -12.52
CA GLU A 185 -8.35 -3.78 -12.41
C GLU A 185 -9.02 -4.04 -13.78
N GLY A 186 -8.37 -4.81 -14.65
CA GLY A 186 -8.87 -5.14 -15.99
C GLY A 186 -8.71 -4.03 -17.03
N LYS A 187 -7.98 -2.95 -16.71
CA LYS A 187 -7.60 -1.89 -17.67
C LYS A 187 -6.11 -2.00 -18.01
N GLU A 188 -5.78 -1.79 -19.27
CA GLU A 188 -4.38 -1.77 -19.76
C GLU A 188 -3.60 -0.56 -19.21
N SER A 189 -4.27 0.57 -19.01
CA SER A 189 -3.65 1.80 -18.52
C SER A 189 -4.61 2.64 -17.69
N ILE A 190 -4.06 3.33 -16.69
CA ILE A 190 -4.80 4.16 -15.74
C ILE A 190 -4.01 5.43 -15.37
N SER A 191 -4.70 6.43 -14.83
CA SER A 191 -4.08 7.57 -14.14
C SER A 191 -4.58 7.60 -12.71
N LEU A 192 -3.67 7.85 -11.76
CA LEU A 192 -4.00 7.98 -10.35
C LEU A 192 -4.08 9.45 -9.96
N SER A 193 -5.12 9.80 -9.23
CA SER A 193 -5.22 11.12 -8.62
C SER A 193 -4.14 11.33 -7.56
N GLY A 194 -3.90 12.58 -7.15
CA GLY A 194 -2.93 12.86 -6.09
C GLY A 194 -3.40 12.35 -4.74
N LYS A 195 -2.48 12.23 -3.78
CA LYS A 195 -2.69 11.56 -2.48
C LYS A 195 -3.82 12.07 -1.58
N TYR A 196 -4.39 13.24 -1.87
CA TYR A 196 -5.51 13.82 -1.12
C TYR A 196 -6.88 13.53 -1.77
N LYS A 197 -6.93 12.61 -2.74
CA LYS A 197 -8.14 12.17 -3.43
C LYS A 197 -8.27 10.65 -3.32
N GLU A 198 -9.51 10.14 -3.44
CA GLU A 198 -9.82 8.73 -3.20
C GLU A 198 -9.23 7.77 -4.26
N ASP A 199 -9.14 8.19 -5.52
CA ASP A 199 -8.61 7.38 -6.62
C ASP A 199 -7.07 7.47 -6.73
N ASN A 200 -6.36 7.52 -5.60
CA ASN A 200 -4.90 7.65 -5.57
C ASN A 200 -4.18 6.29 -5.50
N LYS A 201 -4.93 5.18 -5.44
CA LYS A 201 -4.43 3.81 -5.38
C LYS A 201 -5.15 2.92 -6.39
N ILE A 202 -4.48 1.86 -6.85
CA ILE A 202 -5.06 0.81 -7.68
C ILE A 202 -4.33 -0.51 -7.47
N ASP A 203 -5.04 -1.63 -7.62
CA ASP A 203 -4.42 -2.94 -7.70
C ASP A 203 -3.91 -3.22 -9.12
N TYR A 204 -2.62 -3.53 -9.21
CA TYR A 204 -2.02 -4.19 -10.35
C TYR A 204 -2.17 -5.71 -10.18
N GLU A 205 -2.67 -6.37 -11.22
CA GLU A 205 -2.90 -7.82 -11.25
C GLU A 205 -2.04 -8.47 -12.34
N PHE A 206 -1.24 -9.48 -11.97
CA PHE A 206 -0.56 -10.37 -12.91
C PHE A 206 -1.17 -11.77 -12.83
N LYS A 207 -1.98 -12.14 -13.83
CA LYS A 207 -2.79 -13.36 -13.88
C LYS A 207 -2.07 -14.48 -14.63
N MET A 208 -2.21 -15.69 -14.10
CA MET A 208 -1.72 -16.93 -14.69
C MET A 208 -2.88 -17.92 -14.78
N GLU A 209 -3.24 -18.31 -15.99
CA GLU A 209 -4.34 -19.23 -16.27
C GLU A 209 -3.77 -20.54 -16.83
N TYR A 210 -4.09 -21.67 -16.19
CA TYR A 210 -3.70 -23.00 -16.62
C TYR A 210 -4.63 -23.45 -17.74
N ILE A 211 -4.05 -23.60 -18.93
CA ILE A 211 -4.78 -24.10 -20.09
C ILE A 211 -4.56 -25.60 -20.22
N ASN A 212 -3.32 -26.03 -20.42
CA ASN A 212 -2.94 -27.42 -20.68
C ASN A 212 -1.52 -27.74 -20.16
N LEU A 213 -1.21 -27.38 -18.91
CA LEU A 213 0.10 -27.68 -18.33
C LEU A 213 0.32 -29.19 -18.19
N THR A 214 1.30 -29.74 -18.91
CA THR A 214 1.61 -31.19 -18.90
C THR A 214 2.86 -31.55 -18.11
N LYS A 215 3.71 -30.56 -17.78
CA LYS A 215 4.98 -30.75 -17.07
C LYS A 215 5.28 -29.54 -16.20
N THR A 216 5.82 -29.81 -15.02
CA THR A 216 6.34 -28.78 -14.11
C THR A 216 7.51 -28.03 -14.73
N PHE A 217 7.61 -26.72 -14.49
CA PHE A 217 8.75 -25.93 -14.93
C PHE A 217 8.89 -24.64 -14.10
N ASP A 218 10.08 -24.07 -14.14
CA ASP A 218 10.36 -22.76 -13.56
C ASP A 218 10.43 -21.70 -14.67
N ALA A 219 9.98 -20.48 -14.35
CA ALA A 219 10.05 -19.32 -15.21
C ALA A 219 10.58 -18.10 -14.45
N ASP A 220 11.46 -17.35 -15.11
CA ASP A 220 11.98 -16.08 -14.62
C ASP A 220 11.19 -14.97 -15.31
N CYS A 221 10.48 -14.16 -14.54
CA CYS A 221 9.63 -13.10 -15.06
C CYS A 221 10.09 -11.72 -14.58
N SER A 222 9.89 -10.71 -15.42
CA SER A 222 10.06 -9.30 -15.09
C SER A 222 8.78 -8.55 -15.39
N ILE A 223 8.32 -7.75 -14.44
CA ILE A 223 7.15 -6.88 -14.57
C ILE A 223 7.64 -5.45 -14.55
N SER A 224 7.33 -4.69 -15.59
CA SER A 224 7.71 -3.29 -15.74
C SER A 224 6.47 -2.41 -15.70
N ILE A 225 6.32 -1.61 -14.64
CA ILE A 225 5.28 -0.59 -14.54
C ILE A 225 5.91 0.77 -14.79
N SER A 226 5.38 1.52 -15.75
CA SER A 226 5.97 2.77 -16.19
C SER A 226 4.94 3.88 -16.35
N SER A 227 5.39 5.12 -16.13
CA SER A 227 4.64 6.31 -16.47
C SER A 227 5.53 7.24 -17.28
N SER A 228 5.00 7.80 -18.37
CA SER A 228 5.75 8.61 -19.34
C SER A 228 6.54 9.79 -18.75
N LYS A 229 6.19 10.27 -17.55
CA LYS A 229 6.86 11.37 -16.86
C LYS A 229 7.45 11.04 -15.48
N HIS A 230 7.14 9.87 -14.91
CA HIS A 230 7.37 9.63 -13.48
C HIS A 230 8.19 8.35 -13.19
N GLY A 231 9.05 7.96 -14.13
CA GLY A 231 9.95 6.81 -13.99
C GLY A 231 9.27 5.46 -14.26
N SER A 232 10.08 4.41 -14.27
CA SER A 232 9.65 3.02 -14.42
C SER A 232 10.15 2.21 -13.22
N LYS A 233 9.29 1.33 -12.71
CA LYS A 233 9.70 0.30 -11.76
C LYS A 233 9.70 -1.05 -12.46
N VAL A 234 10.76 -1.82 -12.24
CA VAL A 234 10.88 -3.20 -12.73
C VAL A 234 11.01 -4.12 -11.53
N GLU A 235 10.13 -5.11 -11.45
CA GLU A 235 10.15 -6.18 -10.45
C GLU A 235 10.56 -7.49 -11.14
N PHE A 236 11.51 -8.22 -10.56
CA PHE A 236 11.92 -9.55 -11.03
C PHE A 236 11.33 -10.60 -10.10
N ILE A 237 10.68 -11.61 -10.66
CA ILE A 237 10.01 -12.68 -9.92
C ILE A 237 10.35 -14.05 -10.50
N ASP A 238 10.50 -15.05 -9.64
CA ASP A 238 10.71 -16.45 -10.04
C ASP A 238 9.43 -17.25 -9.79
N LEU A 239 8.94 -17.95 -10.80
CA LEU A 239 7.70 -18.71 -10.76
C LEU A 239 7.97 -20.20 -10.95
N SER A 240 7.60 -21.03 -9.98
CA SER A 240 7.64 -22.49 -10.10
C SER A 240 6.25 -23.05 -10.34
N PHE A 241 5.98 -23.53 -11.55
CA PHE A 241 4.70 -24.12 -11.94
C PHE A 241 4.70 -25.63 -11.71
N LEU A 242 3.69 -26.11 -10.98
CA LEU A 242 3.45 -27.52 -10.68
C LEU A 242 2.23 -28.09 -11.40
#